data_AF-A0A1S9PE60-F1
#
_entry.id   AF-A0A1S9PE60-F1
#
_cell.length_a   1.000
_cell.length_b   1.000
_cell.length_c   1.000
_cell.angle_alpha   90.00
_cell.angle_beta   90.00
_cell.angle_gamma   90.00
#
_symmetry.space_group_name_H-M   'P 1'
#
loop_
_entity.id
_entity.type
_entity.pdbx_description
1 polymer ?
#
loop_
_entity_poly.entity_id
_entity_poly.type
_entity_poly.pdbx_seq_one_letter_code
_entity_poly.pdbx_strand_id
1 'polypeptide(L)'
;MNAYQQKWIEVLTAAGLKDWKIEPVGEDIHIEMPHVTDLKLIRDNLPQTLAAISLDISLPKERLKFHFHNGYENFEYVLNPGDADLNQG
;
A
#
# COMPACT_ATOMS: atom_id res chain seq x y z
N MET A 1 -8.48 -7.80 10.61
CA MET A 1 -8.11 -6.42 10.29
C MET A 1 -7.49 -5.81 11.53
N ASN A 2 -6.18 -5.51 11.51
CA ASN A 2 -5.49 -4.90 12.66
C ASN A 2 -5.62 -3.37 12.63
N ALA A 3 -5.33 -2.72 13.75
CA ALA A 3 -5.44 -1.26 13.86
C ALA A 3 -4.50 -0.54 12.87
N TYR A 4 -3.33 -1.12 12.59
CA TYR A 4 -2.35 -0.57 11.65
C TYR A 4 -2.88 -0.54 10.21
N GLN A 5 -3.41 -1.66 9.71
CA GLN A 5 -4.07 -1.79 8.41
C GLN A 5 -5.26 -0.86 8.29
N GLN A 6 -6.09 -0.77 9.34
CA GLN A 6 -7.23 0.15 9.34
C GLN A 6 -6.77 1.59 9.19
N LYS A 7 -5.75 2.02 9.92
CA LYS A 7 -5.22 3.37 9.83
C LYS A 7 -4.67 3.67 8.44
N TRP A 8 -4.00 2.71 7.82
CA TRP A 8 -3.53 2.85 6.43
C TRP A 8 -4.68 3.05 5.45
N ILE A 9 -5.74 2.25 5.55
CA ILE A 9 -6.94 2.41 4.70
C ILE A 9 -7.56 3.79 4.91
N GLU A 10 -7.68 4.23 6.17
CA GLU A 10 -8.22 5.57 6.49
C GLU A 10 -7.38 6.69 5.87
N VAL A 11 -6.04 6.62 5.97
CA VAL A 11 -5.18 7.68 5.41
C VAL A 11 -5.17 7.65 3.88
N LEU A 12 -5.13 6.46 3.27
CA LEU A 12 -5.19 6.33 1.80
C LEU A 12 -6.54 6.81 1.25
N THR A 13 -7.62 6.55 1.96
CA THR A 13 -8.96 7.07 1.62
C THR A 13 -9.01 8.59 1.80
N ALA A 14 -8.41 9.12 2.88
CA ALA A 14 -8.34 10.55 3.15
C ALA A 14 -7.44 11.31 2.16
N ALA A 15 -6.46 10.65 1.55
CA ALA A 15 -5.61 11.21 0.51
C ALA A 15 -6.39 11.58 -0.77
N GLY A 16 -7.67 11.19 -0.88
CA GLY A 16 -8.55 11.63 -1.96
C GLY A 16 -8.16 11.04 -3.32
N LEU A 17 -7.62 9.82 -3.32
CA LEU A 17 -7.24 9.09 -4.52
C LEU A 17 -8.49 8.75 -5.33
N LYS A 18 -8.81 9.62 -6.29
CA LYS A 18 -10.02 9.51 -7.11
C LYS A 18 -9.95 8.26 -7.97
N ASP A 19 -11.04 7.48 -7.95
CA ASP A 19 -11.20 6.21 -8.68
C ASP A 19 -10.30 5.06 -8.19
N TRP A 20 -9.65 5.19 -7.02
CA TRP A 20 -8.92 4.09 -6.39
C TRP A 20 -9.85 3.31 -5.47
N LYS A 21 -9.82 1.99 -5.60
CA LYS A 21 -10.57 1.07 -4.74
C LYS A 21 -9.60 0.45 -3.74
N ILE A 22 -9.77 0.78 -2.46
CA ILE A 22 -8.91 0.29 -1.39
C ILE A 22 -9.75 -0.66 -0.53
N GLU A 23 -9.37 -1.94 -0.52
CA GLU A 23 -10.12 -2.98 0.18
C GLU A 23 -9.18 -3.78 1.10
N PRO A 24 -9.58 -4.07 2.34
CA PRO A 24 -8.83 -5.00 3.18
C PRO A 24 -8.96 -6.43 2.64
N VAL A 25 -7.84 -7.15 2.54
CA VAL A 25 -7.81 -8.56 2.12
C VAL A 25 -7.00 -9.36 3.14
N GLY A 26 -7.70 -9.99 4.09
CA GLY A 26 -7.03 -10.69 5.19
C GLY A 26 -6.20 -9.73 6.04
N GLU A 27 -4.89 -9.95 6.07
CA GLU A 27 -3.89 -9.09 6.75
C GLU A 27 -3.26 -8.04 5.81
N ASP A 28 -3.62 -8.07 4.53
CA ASP A 28 -3.08 -7.24 3.46
C ASP A 28 -4.09 -6.19 2.98
N ILE A 29 -3.66 -5.27 2.12
CA ILE A 29 -4.53 -4.26 1.49
C ILE A 29 -4.48 -4.43 -0.01
N HIS A 30 -5.64 -4.58 -0.63
CA HIS A 30 -5.78 -4.54 -2.08
C HIS A 30 -6.10 -3.11 -2.53
N ILE A 31 -5.37 -2.64 -3.53
CA ILE A 31 -5.50 -1.31 -4.10
C ILE A 31 -5.68 -1.47 -5.61
N GLU A 32 -6.91 -1.28 -6.06
CA GLU A 32 -7.25 -1.19 -7.48
C GLU A 32 -7.17 0.28 -7.90
N MET A 33 -6.27 0.57 -8.83
CA MET A 33 -6.08 1.88 -9.41
C MET A 33 -6.86 1.95 -10.73
N PRO A 34 -7.37 3.14 -11.12
CA PRO A 34 -7.88 3.35 -12.48
C PRO A 34 -6.75 3.07 -13.48
N HIS A 35 -7.05 2.90 -14.77
CA HIS A 35 -6.06 2.62 -15.83
C HIS A 35 -4.92 3.65 -15.85
N VAL A 36 -3.91 3.44 -15.01
CA VAL A 36 -2.70 4.25 -14.91
C VAL A 36 -1.70 3.62 -15.85
N THR A 37 -1.40 4.34 -16.93
CA THR A 37 -0.45 3.92 -17.97
C THR A 37 0.98 3.80 -17.44
N ASP A 38 1.32 4.54 -16.38
CA ASP A 38 2.67 4.60 -15.81
C ASP A 38 2.74 3.98 -14.40
N LEU A 39 2.61 2.66 -14.35
CA LEU A 39 2.82 1.86 -13.12
C LEU A 39 4.25 2.06 -12.56
N LYS A 40 5.23 2.30 -13.44
CA LYS A 40 6.62 2.62 -13.05
C LYS A 40 6.69 3.88 -12.19
N LEU A 41 6.02 4.96 -12.59
CA LEU A 41 6.00 6.21 -11.83
C LEU A 41 5.37 6.01 -10.45
N ILE A 42 4.29 5.23 -10.37
CA ILE A 42 3.66 4.87 -9.09
C ILE A 42 4.65 4.09 -8.23
N ARG A 43 5.31 3.07 -8.79
CA ARG A 43 6.31 2.25 -8.09
C ARG A 43 7.52 3.05 -7.60
N ASP A 44 8.01 4.00 -8.40
CA ASP A 44 9.15 4.86 -8.03
C ASP A 44 8.79 5.86 -6.93
N ASN A 45 7.57 6.40 -6.93
CA ASN A 45 7.13 7.38 -5.94
C ASN A 45 6.48 6.77 -4.69
N LEU A 46 5.99 5.53 -4.78
CA LEU A 46 5.30 4.83 -3.70
C LEU A 46 6.10 4.79 -2.40
N PRO A 47 7.38 4.39 -2.39
CA PRO A 47 8.17 4.32 -1.16
C PRO A 47 8.22 5.68 -0.44
N GLN A 48 8.38 6.76 -1.20
CA GLN A 48 8.44 8.11 -0.63
C GLN A 48 7.06 8.56 -0.11
N THR A 49 5.99 8.31 -0.86
CA THR A 49 4.62 8.65 -0.45
C THR A 49 4.20 7.87 0.80
N LEU A 50 4.48 6.56 0.84
CA LEU A 50 4.21 5.72 2.01
C LEU A 50 5.07 6.15 3.20
N ALA A 51 6.35 6.48 2.99
CA ALA A 51 7.19 6.99 4.07
C ALA A 51 6.60 8.27 4.68
N ALA A 52 6.15 9.21 3.84
CA ALA A 52 5.51 10.45 4.29
C ALA A 52 4.21 10.18 5.06
N ILE A 53 3.33 9.32 4.52
CA ILE A 53 2.08 8.92 5.19
C ILE A 53 2.35 8.21 6.51
N SER A 54 3.40 7.38 6.57
CA SER A 54 3.74 6.63 7.78
C SER A 54 4.08 7.52 8.98
N LEU A 55 4.46 8.79 8.75
CA LEU A 55 4.73 9.77 9.80
C LEU A 55 3.46 10.17 10.57
N ASP A 56 2.30 10.12 9.91
CA ASP A 56 0.98 10.35 10.53
C ASP A 56 0.44 9.10 11.27
N ILE A 57 1.14 7.96 11.18
CA ILE A 57 0.72 6.70 11.80
C ILE A 57 1.58 6.42 13.03
N SER A 58 1.06 6.82 14.20
CA SER A 58 1.71 6.58 15.51
C SER A 58 1.50 5.17 16.07
N LEU A 59 0.82 4.29 15.31
CA LEU A 59 0.56 2.91 15.72
C LEU A 59 1.81 2.03 15.61
N PRO A 60 1.91 0.94 16.38
CA PRO A 60 3.00 -0.01 16.23
C PRO A 60 3.06 -0.50 14.79
N LYS A 61 4.27 -0.44 14.22
CA LYS A 61 4.54 -0.86 12.85
C LYS A 61 4.35 -2.36 12.74
N GLU A 62 3.35 -2.78 11.97
CA GLU A 62 3.10 -4.17 11.64
C GLU A 62 3.49 -4.45 10.19
N ARG A 63 3.81 -5.70 9.88
CA ARG A 63 4.02 -6.15 8.50
C ARG A 63 2.71 -5.97 7.74
N LEU A 64 2.77 -5.26 6.63
CA LEU A 64 1.60 -4.97 5.81
C LEU A 64 1.97 -5.07 4.34
N LYS A 65 1.31 -5.95 3.59
CA LYS A 65 1.51 -6.04 2.14
C LYS A 65 0.39 -5.33 1.40
N PHE A 66 0.77 -4.52 0.44
CA PHE A 66 -0.11 -3.84 -0.50
C PHE A 66 -0.09 -4.58 -1.83
N HIS A 67 -1.27 -4.92 -2.34
CA HIS A 67 -1.46 -5.52 -3.65
C HIS A 67 -2.01 -4.46 -4.58
N PHE A 68 -1.16 -3.91 -5.44
CA PHE A 68 -1.54 -2.88 -6.39
C PHE A 68 -1.94 -3.51 -7.72
N HIS A 69 -3.05 -3.05 -8.29
CA HIS A 69 -3.53 -3.48 -9.60
C HIS A 69 -3.99 -2.26 -10.41
N ASN A 70 -3.55 -2.10 -11.66
CA ASN A 70 -3.96 -0.98 -12.54
C ASN A 70 -4.86 -1.42 -13.72
N GLY A 71 -5.38 -2.65 -13.69
CA GLY A 71 -6.15 -3.24 -14.79
C GLY A 71 -5.33 -3.99 -15.84
N TYR A 72 -4.02 -3.75 -15.93
CA TYR A 72 -3.11 -4.43 -16.87
C TYR A 72 -1.98 -5.18 -16.17
N GLU A 73 -1.45 -4.60 -15.11
CA GLU A 73 -0.32 -5.07 -14.32
C GLU A 73 -0.69 -5.09 -12.84
N ASN A 74 -0.03 -5.96 -12.10
CA ASN A 74 -0.03 -5.97 -10.65
C ASN A 74 1.39 -5.89 -10.12
N PHE A 75 1.52 -5.34 -8.93
CA PHE A 75 2.74 -5.45 -8.16
C PHE A 75 2.42 -5.43 -6.67
N GLU A 76 3.30 -6.04 -5.90
CA GLU A 76 3.18 -6.09 -4.45
C GLU A 76 4.21 -5.14 -3.83
N TYR A 77 3.82 -4.49 -2.74
CA TYR A 77 4.74 -3.70 -1.93
C TYR A 77 4.56 -4.07 -0.47
N VAL A 78 5.64 -4.51 0.19
CA VAL A 78 5.62 -4.87 1.60
C VAL A 78 6.16 -3.72 2.43
N LEU A 79 5.34 -3.24 3.37
CA LEU A 79 5.70 -2.24 4.34
C LEU A 79 6.06 -2.93 5.66
N ASN A 80 7.18 -2.50 6.25
CA ASN A 80 7.83 -3.18 7.37
C ASN A 80 8.09 -4.67 7.03
N PRO A 81 8.89 -4.97 5.98
CA PRO A 81 9.20 -6.35 5.61
C PRO A 81 9.80 -7.10 6.79
N GLY A 82 9.31 -8.33 7.02
CA GLY A 82 9.89 -9.21 8.00
C GLY A 82 11.13 -9.92 7.45
N ASP A 83 11.79 -10.71 8.30
CA ASP A 83 12.94 -11.54 7.92
C ASP A 83 12.66 -12.47 6.72
N ALA A 84 11.39 -12.89 6.57
CA ALA A 84 10.92 -13.72 5.48
C ALA A 84 10.82 -12.97 4.13
N ASP A 85 10.58 -11.65 4.14
CA ASP A 85 10.40 -10.85 2.93
C ASP A 85 11.74 -10.29 2.41
N LEU A 86 12.74 -10.16 3.28
CA LEU A 86 14.08 -9.65 2.94
C LEU A 86 14.93 -10.63 2.11
N ASN A 87 14.50 -11.89 2.00
CA ASN A 87 15.25 -12.96 1.32
C ASN A 87 14.80 -13.25 -0.13
N GLN A 88 13.86 -12.49 -0.69
CA GLN A 88 13.52 -12.58 -2.11
C GLN A 88 14.24 -11.46 -2.89
N GLY A 89 15.54 -11.65 -3.10
CA GLY A 89 16.39 -10.85 -4.00
C GLY A 89 16.50 -11.46 -5.39
#